data_AF-A0A2V8B302-F1
#
_entry.id   AF-A0A2V8B302-F1
#
_cell.length_a   1.000
_cell.length_b   1.000
_cell.length_c   1.000
_cell.angle_alpha   90.00
_cell.angle_beta   90.00
_cell.angle_gamma   90.00
#
_symmetry.space_group_name_H-M   'P 1'
#
loop_
_entity.id
_entity.type
_entity.pdbx_description
1 polymer ?
#
loop_
_entity_poly.entity_id
_entity_poly.type
_entity_poly.pdbx_seq_one_letter_code
_entity_poly.pdbx_strand_id
1 'polypeptide(L)' 'TREIVTVGIDGLLVDRHQPEAVAAALERVLVDEPFRAQLSSAARGSARRFALPAVAAAYDRVFGAVLA' A
#
# COMPACT_ATOMS: atom_id res chain seq x y z
N THR A 1 3.46 8.97 2.44
CA THR A 1 3.71 7.55 2.10
C THR A 1 3.33 6.59 3.21
N ARG A 2 3.59 6.89 4.50
CA ARG A 2 3.11 6.04 5.62
C ARG A 2 1.59 5.81 5.63
N GLU A 3 0.80 6.75 5.10
CA GLU A 3 -0.66 6.59 4.98
C GLU A 3 -1.09 5.60 3.87
N ILE A 4 -0.19 5.31 2.92
CA ILE A 4 -0.47 4.43 1.77
C ILE A 4 -0.04 2.99 2.06
N VAL A 5 1.10 2.83 2.74
CA VAL A 5 1.76 1.55 3.02
C VAL A 5 1.74 1.26 4.52
N THR A 6 1.22 0.09 4.88
CA THR A 6 1.34 -0.54 6.18
C THR A 6 2.64 -1.34 6.24
N VAL A 7 3.62 -0.80 6.98
CA VAL A 7 5.00 -1.32 7.02
C VAL A 7 5.04 -2.80 7.38
N GLY A 8 5.73 -3.59 6.55
CA GLY A 8 5.91 -5.02 6.72
C GLY A 8 4.69 -5.88 6.37
N ILE A 9 3.55 -5.26 6.04
CA ILE A 9 2.33 -5.97 5.67
C ILE A 9 2.09 -5.88 4.17
N ASP A 10 1.97 -4.67 3.63
CA ASP A 10 1.69 -4.42 2.20
C ASP A 10 2.81 -3.65 1.48
N GLY A 11 3.90 -3.36 2.19
CA GLY A 11 5.11 -2.77 1.63
C GLY A 11 6.20 -2.58 2.69
N LEU A 12 7.37 -2.13 2.24
CA LEU A 12 8.48 -1.72 3.11
C LEU A 12 8.64 -0.22 3.03
N LEU A 13 8.98 0.40 4.15
CA LEU A 13 9.39 1.81 4.19
C LEU A 13 10.82 1.89 4.71
N VAL A 14 11.62 2.67 4.01
CA VAL A 14 12.99 3.00 4.39
C VAL A 14 13.06 4.51 4.57
N ASP A 15 13.82 4.95 5.57
CA ASP A 15 14.03 6.37 5.81
C ASP A 15 14.85 7.01 4.69
N ARG A 16 14.68 8.32 4.53
CA ARG A 16 15.32 9.05 3.44
C ARG A 16 16.84 9.06 3.62
N HIS A 17 17.55 9.08 2.50
CA HIS A 17 19.01 9.18 2.44
C HIS A 17 19.75 8.00 3.10
N GLN A 18 19.13 6.82 3.15
CA GLN A 18 19.75 5.59 3.65
C GLN A 18 19.92 4.55 2.51
N PRO A 19 20.92 4.70 1.64
CA PRO A 19 21.10 3.82 0.47
C PRO A 19 21.31 2.36 0.87
N GLU A 20 22.06 2.08 1.94
CA GLU A 20 22.28 0.71 2.41
C GLU A 20 20.99 0.04 2.91
N ALA A 21 20.12 0.81 3.57
CA ALA A 21 18.83 0.29 4.00
C ALA A 21 17.89 0.00 2.82
N VAL A 22 17.99 0.78 1.74
CA VAL A 22 17.28 0.49 0.48
C VAL A 22 17.83 -0.77 -0.17
N ALA A 23 19.16 -0.93 -0.24
CA ALA A 23 19.79 -2.12 -0.78
C ALA A 23 19.36 -3.39 -0.03
N ALA A 24 19.39 -3.37 1.31
CA ALA A 24 18.96 -4.49 2.14
C ALA A 24 17.45 -4.81 1.96
N ALA A 25 16.59 -3.79 1.85
CA ALA A 25 15.17 -3.98 1.59
C ALA A 25 14.92 -4.60 0.20
N LEU A 26 15.66 -4.17 -0.83
CA LEU A 26 15.61 -4.74 -2.17
C LEU A 26 16.09 -6.18 -2.18
N GLU A 27 17.24 -6.48 -1.58
CA GLU A 27 17.77 -7.84 -1.48
C GLU A 27 16.75 -8.79 -0.86
N ARG A 28 16.15 -8.39 0.26
CA ARG A 28 15.11 -9.19 0.91
C ARG A 28 13.94 -9.49 -0.02
N VAL A 29 13.42 -8.50 -0.75
CA VAL A 29 12.29 -8.71 -1.68
C VAL A 29 12.68 -9.58 -2.88
N LEU A 30 13.92 -9.49 -3.33
CA LEU A 30 14.41 -10.24 -4.49
C LEU A 30 14.67 -11.71 -4.15
N VAL A 31 15.26 -11.98 -2.98
CA VAL A 31 15.75 -13.31 -2.59
C VAL A 31 14.72 -14.12 -1.80
N ASP A 32 13.90 -13.49 -0.96
CA ASP A 32 12.89 -14.17 -0.14
C ASP A 32 11.52 -14.17 -0.85
N GLU A 33 11.27 -15.24 -1.64
CA GLU A 33 10.01 -15.38 -2.38
C GLU A 33 8.77 -15.50 -1.46
N PRO A 34 8.75 -16.36 -0.42
CA PRO A 34 7.61 -16.39 0.49
C PRO A 34 7.24 -15.02 1.06
N PHE A 35 8.25 -14.23 1.45
CA PHE A 35 8.05 -12.87 1.93
C PHE A 35 7.48 -11.95 0.83
N ARG A 36 8.03 -11.98 -0.38
CA ARG A 36 7.52 -11.21 -1.52
C ARG A 36 6.08 -11.58 -1.89
N ALA A 37 5.75 -12.87 -1.89
CA ALA A 37 4.40 -13.35 -2.17
C ALA A 37 3.39 -12.82 -1.15
N GLN A 38 3.73 -12.92 0.14
CA GLN A 38 2.90 -12.37 1.22
C GLN A 38 2.69 -10.86 1.06
N LEU A 39 3.76 -10.11 0.86
CA LEU A 39 3.74 -8.65 0.72
C LEU A 39 2.86 -8.21 -0.46
N SER A 40 3.04 -8.85 -1.62
CA SER A 40 2.29 -8.52 -2.84
C SER A 40 0.80 -8.89 -2.74
N SER A 41 0.47 -9.97 -2.04
CA SER A 41 -0.91 -10.37 -1.78
C SER A 41 -1.64 -9.33 -0.93
N ALA A 42 -1.03 -8.92 0.19
CA ALA A 42 -1.58 -7.89 1.05
C ALA A 42 -1.69 -6.54 0.33
N ALA A 43 -0.70 -6.15 -0.47
CA ALA A 43 -0.73 -4.93 -1.28
C ALA A 43 -1.91 -4.88 -2.25
N ARG A 44 -2.28 -6.00 -2.88
CA ARG A 44 -3.49 -6.07 -3.72
C ARG A 44 -4.77 -5.83 -2.91
N GLY A 45 -4.81 -6.28 -1.66
CA GLY A 45 -5.91 -5.99 -0.74
C GLY A 45 -5.98 -4.49 -0.41
N SER A 46 -4.87 -3.92 0.04
CA SER A 46 -4.77 -2.49 0.38
C SER A 46 -5.08 -1.56 -0.80
N ALA A 47 -4.72 -1.96 -2.02
CA ALA A 47 -4.99 -1.18 -3.23
C ALA A 47 -6.49 -1.03 -3.55
N ARG A 48 -7.35 -1.95 -3.08
CA ARG A 48 -8.81 -1.93 -3.39
C ARG A 48 -9.49 -0.64 -2.93
N ARG A 49 -9.02 -0.02 -1.85
CA ARG A 49 -9.59 1.25 -1.34
C ARG A 49 -9.40 2.43 -2.30
N PHE A 50 -8.43 2.33 -3.21
CA PHE A 50 -8.13 3.34 -4.22
C PHE A 50 -8.75 3.02 -5.58
N ALA A 51 -9.47 1.89 -5.71
CA ALA A 51 -10.14 1.53 -6.94
C ALA A 51 -11.29 2.51 -7.23
N LEU A 52 -11.52 2.80 -8.50
CA LEU A 52 -12.55 3.76 -8.93
C LEU A 52 -13.94 3.50 -8.31
N PRO A 53 -14.44 2.25 -8.22
CA PRO A 53 -15.73 2.00 -7.56
C PRO A 53 -15.76 2.39 -6.07
N ALA A 54 -14.67 2.15 -5.34
CA ALA A 54 -14.57 2.50 -3.92
C ALA A 54 -14.55 4.02 -3.72
N VAL A 55 -13.84 4.73 -4.60
CA VAL A 55 -13.76 6.19 -4.59
C VAL A 55 -15.09 6.81 -4.97
N ALA A 56 -15.73 6.36 -6.06
CA ALA A 56 -17.03 6.87 -6.51
C ALA A 56 -18.09 6.72 -5.40
N ALA A 57 -18.17 5.55 -4.77
CA ALA A 57 -19.08 5.32 -3.65
C ALA A 57 -18.80 6.24 -2.45
N ALA A 58 -17.56 6.68 -2.24
CA ALA A 58 -17.24 7.66 -1.20
C ALA A 58 -17.78 9.05 -1.53
N TYR A 59 -17.67 9.47 -2.79
CA TYR A 59 -18.26 10.74 -3.26
C TYR A 59 -19.79 10.69 -3.22
N ASP A 60 -20.41 9.61 -3.68
CA ASP A 60 -21.88 9.45 -3.66
C ASP A 60 -22.44 9.61 -2.25
N ARG A 61 -21.76 9.08 -1.23
CA ARG A 61 -22.16 9.27 0.18
C ARG A 61 -22.13 10.74 0.61
N VAL A 62 -21.11 11.49 0.18
CA VAL A 62 -21.00 12.92 0.51
C VAL A 62 -22.07 13.72 -0.21
N PHE A 63 -22.26 13.48 -1.52
CA PHE A 63 -23.31 14.16 -2.28
C PHE A 63 -24.71 13.85 -1.75
N GLY A 64 -25.00 12.59 -1.42
CA GLY A 64 -26.27 12.19 -0.82
C GLY A 64 -26.52 12.83 0.55
N ALA A 65 -25.47 13.16 1.31
CA ALA A 65 -25.62 13.82 2.61
C ALA A 65 -25.81 15.34 2.52
N VAL A 66 -25.35 15.98 1.43
CA VAL A 66 -25.34 17.45 1.27
C VAL A 66 -26.45 17.94 0.34
N LEU A 67 -26.92 17.12 -0.60
CA LEU A 67 -27.95 17.47 -1.58
C LEU A 67 -29.37 16.97 -1.20
N ALA A 68 -29.49 16.25 -0.08
CA ALA A 68 -30.77 15.83 0.50
C ALA A 68 -31.25 16.86 1.54
#